data_AF-A0A4Y1ZF62-F1
#
_entry.id   AF-A0A4Y1ZF62-F1
#
_cell.length_a   1.000
_cell.length_b   1.000
_cell.length_c   1.000
_cell.angle_alpha   90.00
_cell.angle_beta   90.00
_cell.angle_gamma   90.00
#
_symmetry.space_group_name_H-M   'P 1'
#
loop_
_entity.id
_entity.type
_entity.pdbx_description
1 polymer ?
#
loop_
_entity_poly.entity_id
_entity_poly.type
_entity_poly.pdbx_seq_one_letter_code
_entity_poly.pdbx_strand_id
1 'polypeptide(L)'
;MRSIIAEDLHNVFDQDPAARSKWEVILTYSGLHAIWTHRIAHWLWKKKRFFLARALSQVSRFFTGIEIHPGAVIGRRFFMDHGMGIVIGETCEIGDDVTLFQGVTLGGTG
;
A
#
# COMPACT_ATOMS: atom_id res chain seq x y z
N MET A 1 -5.59 -9.41 -19.55
CA MET A 1 -5.60 -8.45 -18.42
C MET A 1 -4.44 -8.81 -17.50
N ARG A 2 -3.58 -7.86 -17.11
CA ARG A 2 -2.44 -8.15 -16.21
C ARG A 2 -2.94 -8.33 -14.78
N SER A 3 -2.19 -9.07 -13.95
CA SER A 3 -2.51 -9.19 -12.52
C SER A 3 -2.20 -7.88 -11.80
N ILE A 4 -2.88 -7.61 -10.68
CA ILE A 4 -2.63 -6.40 -9.87
C ILE A 4 -1.16 -6.28 -9.47
N ILE A 5 -0.53 -7.38 -9.05
CA ILE A 5 0.90 -7.40 -8.67
C ILE A 5 1.79 -7.02 -9.85
N ALA A 6 1.48 -7.51 -11.06
CA ALA A 6 2.25 -7.18 -12.25
C ALA A 6 2.08 -5.72 -12.67
N GLU A 7 0.89 -5.14 -12.45
CA GLU A 7 0.62 -3.72 -12.70
C GLU A 7 1.33 -2.82 -11.68
N ASP A 8 1.22 -3.13 -10.39
CA ASP A 8 1.90 -2.38 -9.32
C ASP A 8 3.42 -2.39 -9.55
N LEU A 9 4.00 -3.55 -9.91
CA LEU A 9 5.43 -3.67 -10.21
C LEU A 9 5.84 -2.85 -11.44
N HIS A 10 5.03 -2.85 -12.51
CA HIS A 10 5.35 -2.08 -13.72
C HIS A 10 5.28 -0.58 -13.46
N ASN A 11 4.26 -0.14 -12.71
CA ASN A 11 4.06 1.25 -12.37
C ASN A 11 5.25 1.86 -11.61
N VAL A 12 5.96 1.07 -10.81
CA VAL A 12 7.20 1.56 -10.16
C VAL A 12 8.24 2.01 -11.20
N PHE A 13 8.44 1.27 -12.29
CA PHE A 13 9.39 1.66 -13.33
C PHE A 13 8.93 2.87 -14.14
N ASP A 14 7.62 3.10 -14.21
CA ASP A 14 7.06 4.26 -14.91
C ASP A 14 7.17 5.53 -14.04
N GLN A 15 7.11 5.39 -12.72
CA GLN A 15 7.07 6.52 -11.77
C GLN A 15 8.41 6.85 -11.12
N ASP A 16 9.30 5.87 -10.92
CA ASP A 16 10.57 6.04 -10.22
C ASP A 16 11.78 5.75 -11.15
N PRO A 17 12.48 6.80 -11.63
CA PRO A 17 13.70 6.65 -12.43
C PRO A 17 14.84 5.91 -11.72
N ALA A 18 14.81 5.79 -10.38
CA ALA A 18 15.84 5.09 -9.62
C ALA A 18 15.68 3.57 -9.66
N ALA A 19 14.50 3.06 -10.05
CA ALA A 19 14.21 1.62 -10.11
C ALA A 19 15.01 0.94 -11.23
N ARG A 20 15.98 0.08 -10.89
CA ARG A 20 16.90 -0.51 -11.88
C ARG A 20 16.51 -1.92 -12.31
N SER A 21 15.93 -2.70 -11.40
CA SER A 21 15.56 -4.09 -11.69
C SER A 21 14.33 -4.57 -10.93
N LYS A 22 13.64 -5.57 -11.48
CA LYS A 22 12.45 -6.16 -10.84
C LYS A 22 12.77 -6.76 -9.47
N TRP A 23 13.91 -7.43 -9.31
CA TRP A 23 14.29 -8.06 -8.05
C TRP A 23 14.60 -7.04 -6.97
N GLU A 24 15.34 -5.99 -7.32
CA GLU A 24 15.56 -4.85 -6.42
C GLU A 24 14.23 -4.28 -5.94
N VAL A 25 13.33 -3.96 -6.88
CA VAL A 25 12.02 -3.40 -6.56
C VAL A 25 11.20 -4.33 -5.66
N ILE A 26 11.07 -5.60 -6.03
CA ILE A 26 10.32 -6.60 -5.25
C ILE A 26 10.88 -6.77 -3.85
N LEU A 27 12.20 -6.70 -3.67
CA LEU A 27 12.84 -7.01 -2.39
C LEU A 27 13.00 -5.80 -1.48
N THR A 28 13.00 -4.58 -2.03
CA THR A 28 13.41 -3.38 -1.27
C THR A 28 12.38 -2.26 -1.24
N TYR A 29 11.35 -2.27 -2.09
CA TYR A 29 10.38 -1.17 -2.13
C TYR A 29 9.29 -1.36 -1.10
N SER A 30 9.39 -0.62 0.01
CA SER A 30 8.44 -0.63 1.13
C SER A 30 7.00 -0.30 0.69
N GLY A 31 6.82 0.59 -0.29
CA GLY A 31 5.53 0.93 -0.86
C GLY A 31 4.81 -0.28 -1.47
N LEU A 32 5.52 -1.13 -2.23
CA LEU A 32 4.97 -2.36 -2.79
C LEU A 32 4.63 -3.37 -1.70
N HIS A 33 5.51 -3.54 -0.71
CA HIS A 33 5.24 -4.43 0.43
C HIS A 33 4.00 -4.00 1.20
N ALA A 34 3.82 -2.70 1.41
CA ALA A 34 2.66 -2.15 2.11
C ALA A 34 1.36 -2.35 1.34
N ILE A 35 1.31 -2.04 0.03
CA ILE A 35 0.08 -2.22 -0.75
C ILE A 35 -0.28 -3.70 -0.93
N TRP A 36 0.69 -4.58 -1.15
CA TRP A 36 0.41 -6.02 -1.27
C TRP A 36 -0.09 -6.60 0.06
N THR A 37 0.54 -6.23 1.17
CA THR A 37 0.08 -6.65 2.50
C THR A 37 -1.30 -6.07 2.83
N HIS A 38 -1.56 -4.82 2.49
CA HIS A 38 -2.88 -4.20 2.62
C HIS A 38 -3.94 -4.96 1.83
N ARG A 39 -3.67 -5.41 0.59
CA ARG A 39 -4.67 -6.17 -0.19
C ARG A 39 -5.06 -7.49 0.51
N ILE A 40 -4.12 -8.15 1.20
CA ILE A 40 -4.40 -9.33 2.03
C ILE A 40 -5.20 -8.92 3.29
N ALA A 41 -4.78 -7.85 3.97
CA ALA A 41 -5.46 -7.34 5.17
C ALA A 41 -6.90 -6.89 4.87
N HIS A 42 -7.12 -6.22 3.73
CA HIS A 42 -8.42 -5.79 3.24
C HIS A 42 -9.30 -7.00 2.93
N TRP A 43 -8.75 -8.05 2.30
CA TRP A 43 -9.49 -9.30 2.11
C TRP A 43 -9.94 -9.91 3.45
N LEU A 44 -9.07 -9.97 4.46
CA LEU A 44 -9.43 -10.41 5.82
C LEU A 44 -10.51 -9.53 6.44
N TRP A 45 -10.40 -8.21 6.26
CA TRP A 45 -11.36 -7.22 6.74
C TRP A 45 -12.76 -7.45 6.14
N LYS A 46 -12.85 -7.64 4.82
CA LYS A 46 -14.10 -7.96 4.11
C LYS A 46 -14.71 -9.28 4.55
N LYS A 47 -13.90 -10.21 5.08
CA LYS A 47 -14.35 -11.48 5.69
C LYS A 47 -14.68 -11.36 7.18
N LYS A 48 -14.76 -10.12 7.72
CA LYS A 48 -15.03 -9.82 9.14
C LYS A 48 -14.00 -10.41 10.11
N ARG A 49 -12.79 -10.75 9.64
CA ARG A 49 -11.67 -11.20 10.47
C ARG A 49 -10.87 -9.99 10.95
N PHE A 50 -11.54 -9.07 11.65
CA PHE A 50 -11.04 -7.73 11.95
C PHE A 50 -9.74 -7.71 12.73
N PHE A 51 -9.61 -8.56 13.75
CA PHE A 51 -8.39 -8.67 14.53
C PHE A 51 -7.19 -9.08 13.66
N LEU A 52 -7.34 -10.12 12.84
CA LEU A 52 -6.26 -10.59 11.96
C LEU A 52 -5.89 -9.53 10.91
N ALA A 53 -6.89 -8.86 10.34
CA ALA A 53 -6.68 -7.76 9.41
C ALA A 53 -5.88 -6.62 10.05
N ARG A 54 -6.25 -6.20 11.27
CA ARG A 54 -5.54 -5.15 12.01
C ARG A 54 -4.15 -5.58 12.41
N ALA A 55 -3.97 -6.80 12.94
CA ALA A 55 -2.67 -7.35 13.27
C ALA A 55 -1.73 -7.34 12.05
N LEU A 56 -2.21 -7.81 10.90
CA LEU A 56 -1.43 -7.80 9.66
C LEU A 56 -1.09 -6.37 9.20
N SER A 57 -2.02 -5.42 9.32
CA SER A 57 -1.72 -4.01 9.01
C SER A 57 -0.63 -3.42 9.90
N GLN A 58 -0.60 -3.79 11.18
CA GLN A 58 0.42 -3.31 12.12
C GLN A 58 1.78 -3.97 11.88
N VAL A 59 1.81 -5.26 11.50
CA VAL A 59 3.04 -5.92 11.04
C VAL A 59 3.59 -5.22 9.80
N SER A 60 2.73 -4.92 8.82
CA SER A 60 3.12 -4.15 7.63
C SER A 60 3.71 -2.78 8.01
N ARG A 61 3.02 -2.03 8.87
CA ARG A 61 3.48 -0.72 9.37
C ARG A 61 4.84 -0.80 10.03
N PHE A 62 5.09 -1.84 10.83
CA PHE A 62 6.36 -2.03 11.52
C PHE A 62 7.53 -2.19 10.54
N PHE A 63 7.36 -2.97 9.47
CA PHE A 63 8.42 -3.20 8.49
C PHE A 63 8.57 -2.08 7.45
N THR A 64 7.50 -1.36 7.13
CA THR A 64 7.47 -0.40 6.01
C THR A 64 7.42 1.06 6.44
N GLY A 65 7.01 1.36 7.67
CA GLY A 65 6.71 2.72 8.11
C GLY A 65 5.45 3.33 7.51
N ILE A 66 4.67 2.56 6.73
CA ILE A 66 3.43 2.96 6.07
C ILE A 66 2.25 2.38 6.85
N GLU A 67 1.35 3.23 7.33
CA GLU A 67 0.13 2.82 8.00
C GLU A 67 -1.06 2.86 7.03
N ILE A 68 -1.63 1.69 6.74
CA ILE A 68 -2.86 1.58 5.93
C ILE A 68 -3.89 0.81 6.73
N HIS A 69 -5.01 1.45 7.05
CA HIS A 69 -6.12 0.76 7.70
C HIS A 69 -6.68 -0.33 6.77
N PRO A 70 -6.98 -1.55 7.26
CA PRO A 70 -7.53 -2.61 6.41
C PRO A 70 -8.87 -2.27 5.75
N GLY A 71 -9.62 -1.35 6.34
CA GLY A 71 -10.90 -0.87 5.80
C GLY A 71 -10.77 0.03 4.57
N ALA A 72 -9.61 0.65 4.35
CA ALA A 72 -9.39 1.55 3.22
C ALA A 72 -9.62 0.82 1.89
N VAL A 73 -10.20 1.53 0.91
CA VAL A 73 -10.43 1.03 -0.45
C VAL A 73 -9.41 1.68 -1.37
N ILE A 74 -8.55 0.87 -1.98
CA ILE A 74 -7.45 1.36 -2.81
C ILE A 74 -7.49 0.70 -4.20
N GLY A 75 -7.49 1.54 -5.23
CA GLY A 75 -7.47 1.16 -6.63
C GLY A 75 -6.19 0.47 -7.10
N ARG A 76 -5.97 0.48 -8.41
CA ARG A 76 -4.86 -0.16 -9.12
C ARG A 76 -3.72 0.84 -9.33
N ARG A 77 -2.49 0.34 -9.50
CA ARG A 77 -1.31 1.18 -9.79
C ARG A 77 -1.12 2.30 -8.77
N PHE A 78 -1.47 2.01 -7.52
CA PHE A 78 -1.23 2.89 -6.40
C PHE A 78 0.26 2.84 -6.04
N PHE A 79 0.92 3.99 -6.07
CA PHE A 79 2.35 4.09 -5.80
C PHE A 79 2.61 4.91 -4.55
N MET A 80 3.50 4.41 -3.69
CA MET A 80 3.96 5.11 -2.51
C MET A 80 5.47 5.17 -2.58
N ASP A 81 6.00 6.36 -2.88
CA ASP A 81 7.43 6.58 -3.00
C ASP A 81 8.03 7.01 -1.66
N HIS A 82 9.16 6.41 -1.29
CA HIS A 82 9.81 6.42 0.04
C HIS A 82 8.93 5.90 1.21
N GLY A 83 7.65 6.26 1.25
CA GLY A 83 6.60 5.65 2.06
C GLY A 83 6.57 6.01 3.55
N MET A 84 7.72 6.31 4.15
CA MET A 84 7.82 6.52 5.60
C MET A 84 6.83 7.59 6.10
N GLY A 85 6.04 7.26 7.12
CA GLY A 85 5.11 8.19 7.74
C GLY A 85 3.81 8.43 6.96
N ILE A 86 3.55 7.67 5.89
CA ILE A 86 2.22 7.67 5.26
C ILE A 86 1.18 7.08 6.22
N VAL A 87 0.03 7.74 6.34
CA VAL A 87 -1.13 7.27 7.13
C VAL A 87 -2.39 7.32 6.28
N ILE A 88 -3.09 6.19 6.13
CA ILE A 88 -4.34 6.06 5.38
C ILE A 88 -5.43 5.49 6.29
N GLY A 89 -6.47 6.28 6.53
CA GLY A 89 -7.56 6.00 7.45
C GLY A 89 -8.56 4.95 6.97
N GLU A 90 -9.45 4.54 7.89
CA GLU A 90 -10.39 3.44 7.65
C GLU A 90 -11.37 3.67 6.51
N THR A 91 -11.88 4.89 6.38
CA THR A 91 -12.93 5.25 5.42
C THR A 91 -12.36 5.87 4.14
N CYS A 92 -11.04 5.85 3.94
CA CYS A 92 -10.43 6.39 2.75
C CYS A 92 -10.78 5.56 1.51
N GLU A 93 -11.14 6.25 0.44
CA GLU A 93 -11.27 5.71 -0.91
C GLU A 93 -10.23 6.39 -1.81
N ILE A 94 -9.31 5.59 -2.35
CA ILE A 94 -8.24 6.05 -3.25
C ILE A 94 -8.45 5.37 -4.60
N GLY A 95 -8.50 6.19 -5.66
CA GLY A 95 -8.68 5.73 -7.04
C GLY A 95 -7.47 5.03 -7.64
N ASP A 96 -7.55 4.75 -8.93
CA ASP A 96 -6.44 4.22 -9.72
C ASP A 96 -5.38 5.32 -10.01
N ASP A 97 -4.14 4.90 -10.25
CA ASP A 97 -3.03 5.78 -10.70
C ASP A 97 -2.68 6.93 -9.75
N VAL A 98 -2.93 6.74 -8.45
CA VAL A 98 -2.56 7.70 -7.41
C VAL A 98 -1.14 7.43 -6.91
N THR A 99 -0.36 8.50 -6.77
CA THR A 99 0.97 8.48 -6.15
C THR A 99 0.97 9.30 -4.86
N LEU A 100 1.46 8.72 -3.77
CA LEU A 100 1.74 9.42 -2.53
C LEU A 100 3.25 9.39 -2.22
N PHE A 101 3.71 10.44 -1.54
CA PHE A 101 5.07 10.55 -1.02
C PHE A 101 5.08 10.41 0.50
N GLN A 102 6.28 10.36 1.09
CA GLN A 102 6.48 10.25 2.54
C GLN A 102 5.69 11.30 3.34
N GLY A 103 5.24 10.92 4.53
CA GLY A 103 4.56 11.81 5.48
C GLY A 103 3.12 12.22 5.12
N VAL A 104 2.57 11.78 3.99
CA VAL A 104 1.19 12.09 3.62
C VAL A 104 0.20 11.42 4.58
N THR A 105 -0.78 12.19 5.08
CA THR A 105 -1.87 11.68 5.90
C THR A 105 -3.22 11.89 5.21
N LEU A 106 -3.91 10.79 4.94
CA LEU A 106 -5.32 10.74 4.55
C LEU A 106 -6.09 10.24 5.78
N GLY A 107 -6.41 11.16 6.70
CA GLY A 107 -7.00 10.87 7.99
C GLY A 107 -8.48 11.27 8.10
N GLY A 108 -9.02 11.16 9.32
CA GLY A 108 -10.33 11.69 9.69
C GLY A 108 -10.22 12.59 10.92
N THR A 109 -11.25 13.39 11.17
CA THR A 109 -11.43 14.16 12.40
C THR A 109 -12.64 13.62 13.15
N GLY A 110 -12.70 13.87 14.46
CA GLY A 110 -13.92 13.77 15.26
C GLY A 110 -14.67 15.09 15.26
#